data_AF-A0A8T2RVB5-F1
#
_entry.id   AF-A0A8T2RVB5-F1
#
_cell.length_a   1.000
_cell.length_b   1.000
_cell.length_c   1.000
_cell.angle_alpha   90.00
_cell.angle_beta   90.00
_cell.angle_gamma   90.00
#
_symmetry.space_group_name_H-M   'P 1'
#
loop_
_entity.id
_entity.type
_entity.pdbx_description
1 polymer ?
#
loop_
_entity_poly.entity_id
_entity_poly.type
_entity_poly.pdbx_seq_one_letter_code
_entity_poly.pdbx_strand_id
1 'polypeptide(L)'
;MLLIGECIDLPPCSFLHTQKNYRKSFVEYDPCLVAPTCLYLASKAEESTVQAKLLIYYMKRTRAVPQEKCTYEVPDILHMEMKLLEALDFYLIIYHPYRSLLLLLQDAGITEMTKITWSLVNDLYRTDLILMYPPFMIALACIFVASAFQEKDTIAWFEELRVDMHVIKNITKEIFDFYENYSSLSSERLTAALRKLPQRT
;
A
#
# COMPACT_ATOMS: atom_id res chain seq x y z
N MET A 1 0.60 -8.06 -15.47
CA MET A 1 2.02 -7.84 -15.14
C MET A 1 2.13 -6.35 -14.90
N LEU A 2 1.73 -5.90 -13.71
CA LEU A 2 1.68 -4.47 -13.39
C LEU A 2 3.03 -4.06 -12.81
N LEU A 3 3.49 -2.91 -13.30
CA LEU A 3 4.86 -2.47 -13.29
C LEU A 3 5.25 -1.94 -11.91
N ILE A 4 6.50 -2.22 -11.51
CA ILE A 4 7.37 -1.65 -10.47
C ILE A 4 7.00 -0.24 -9.95
N GLY A 5 6.38 0.62 -10.78
CA GLY A 5 5.90 1.95 -10.37
C GLY A 5 4.75 1.95 -9.38
N GLU A 6 3.90 0.91 -9.35
CA GLU A 6 2.76 0.80 -8.42
C GLU A 6 3.18 0.22 -7.06
N CYS A 7 4.31 -0.50 -7.03
CA CYS A 7 4.95 -0.97 -5.80
C CYS A 7 5.59 0.16 -4.97
N ILE A 8 5.72 1.38 -5.51
CA ILE A 8 6.27 2.54 -4.82
C ILE A 8 5.22 3.17 -3.87
N ASP A 9 3.93 3.00 -4.17
CA ASP A 9 2.82 3.54 -3.38
C ASP A 9 2.29 2.54 -2.33
N LEU A 10 2.77 1.29 -2.35
CA LEU A 10 2.67 0.40 -1.19
C LEU A 10 3.43 1.08 -0.06
N PRO A 11 2.78 1.57 1.02
CA PRO A 11 3.56 1.96 2.16
C PRO A 11 4.39 0.74 2.59
N PRO A 12 5.62 0.97 3.08
CA PRO A 12 6.45 -0.08 3.67
C PRO A 12 5.69 -0.91 4.71
N CYS A 13 4.64 -0.31 5.29
CA CYS A 13 3.65 -0.89 6.18
C CYS A 13 2.94 -2.11 5.56
N SER A 14 2.49 -2.08 4.31
CA SER A 14 1.77 -3.22 3.70
C SER A 14 2.62 -4.49 3.61
N PHE A 15 3.94 -4.34 3.43
CA PHE A 15 4.91 -5.44 3.44
C PHE A 15 5.34 -5.88 4.84
N LEU A 16 5.12 -5.09 5.88
CA LEU A 16 5.49 -5.44 7.26
C LEU A 16 4.34 -6.03 8.07
N HIS A 17 3.15 -6.09 7.49
CA HIS A 17 1.90 -6.24 8.23
C HIS A 17 1.16 -7.54 7.91
N THR A 18 1.72 -8.37 7.01
CA THR A 18 1.08 -9.59 6.49
C THR A 18 1.27 -10.86 7.32
N GLN A 19 2.24 -10.96 8.25
CA GLN A 19 2.39 -12.18 9.06
C GLN A 19 2.97 -11.87 10.46
N LYS A 20 2.19 -12.21 11.51
CA LYS A 20 2.55 -12.41 12.94
C LYS A 20 3.28 -11.33 13.75
N ASN A 21 3.97 -10.36 13.17
CA ASN A 21 4.82 -9.40 13.90
C ASN A 21 4.39 -7.94 13.68
N TYR A 22 3.16 -7.60 14.07
CA TYR A 22 2.66 -6.21 14.22
C TYR A 22 3.49 -5.30 15.17
N ARG A 23 4.63 -5.78 15.69
CA ARG A 23 5.24 -5.30 16.94
C ARG A 23 6.70 -4.88 16.86
N LYS A 24 7.29 -4.73 15.68
CA LYS A 24 8.58 -4.05 15.60
C LYS A 24 8.35 -2.57 15.37
N SER A 25 8.46 -1.83 16.46
CA SER A 25 8.24 -0.39 16.51
C SER A 25 9.18 0.33 15.53
N PHE A 26 8.75 1.48 14.99
CA PHE A 26 9.62 2.45 14.29
C PHE A 26 10.84 2.91 15.12
N VAL A 27 10.94 2.48 16.37
CA VAL A 27 12.08 2.60 17.27
C VAL A 27 13.19 1.58 16.96
N GLU A 28 12.86 0.38 16.46
CA GLU A 28 13.84 -0.71 16.24
C GLU A 28 14.53 -0.60 14.88
N TYR A 29 13.80 -0.18 13.83
CA TYR A 29 14.32 -0.03 12.47
C TYR A 29 13.99 1.32 11.87
N ASP A 30 14.97 1.94 11.21
CA ASP A 30 14.79 3.23 10.54
C ASP A 30 13.89 3.06 9.29
N PRO A 31 12.74 3.75 9.22
CA PRO A 31 11.90 3.77 8.03
C PRO A 31 12.67 4.11 6.74
N CYS A 32 13.72 4.93 6.83
CA CYS A 32 14.53 5.35 5.68
C CYS A 32 15.34 4.21 5.06
N LEU A 33 15.65 3.16 5.83
CA LEU A 33 16.30 1.94 5.34
C LEU A 33 15.28 0.85 5.00
N VAL A 34 14.21 0.74 5.80
CA VAL A 34 13.17 -0.27 5.61
C VAL A 34 12.43 -0.07 4.29
N ALA A 35 11.95 1.16 4.02
CA ALA A 35 11.19 1.47 2.81
C ALA A 35 11.88 1.07 1.48
N PRO A 36 13.13 1.49 1.21
CA PRO A 36 13.83 1.10 -0.01
C PRO A 36 14.17 -0.39 -0.04
N THR A 37 14.35 -1.03 1.11
CA THR A 37 14.59 -2.48 1.17
C THR A 37 13.31 -3.27 0.86
N CYS A 38 12.13 -2.81 1.32
CA CYS A 38 10.85 -3.38 0.89
C CYS A 38 10.68 -3.28 -0.62
N LEU A 39 10.99 -2.12 -1.22
CA LEU A 39 10.95 -1.95 -2.68
C LEU A 39 11.95 -2.87 -3.40
N TYR A 40 13.16 -3.04 -2.84
CA TYR A 40 14.15 -3.98 -3.36
C TYR A 40 13.62 -5.41 -3.37
N LEU A 41 13.01 -5.85 -2.27
CA LEU A 41 12.46 -7.18 -2.10
C LEU A 41 11.25 -7.42 -3.02
N ALA A 42 10.33 -6.46 -3.11
CA ALA A 42 9.19 -6.49 -4.02
C ALA A 42 9.64 -6.62 -5.49
N SER A 43 10.65 -5.84 -5.90
CA SER A 43 11.19 -5.91 -7.26
C SER A 43 11.75 -7.30 -7.61
N LYS A 44 12.29 -8.02 -6.61
CA LYS A 44 12.76 -9.40 -6.80
C LYS A 44 11.61 -10.39 -6.86
N ALA A 45 10.60 -10.23 -6.00
CA ALA A 45 9.42 -11.09 -5.98
C ALA A 45 8.59 -10.97 -7.28
N GLU A 46 8.54 -9.78 -7.89
CA GLU A 46 7.85 -9.51 -9.16
C GLU A 46 8.69 -9.79 -10.42
N GLU A 47 9.85 -10.45 -10.28
CA GLU A 47 10.78 -10.75 -11.37
C GLU A 47 11.27 -9.51 -12.14
N SER A 48 11.25 -8.35 -11.49
CA SER A 48 11.55 -7.06 -12.09
C SER A 48 12.72 -6.38 -11.38
N THR A 49 13.82 -7.13 -11.28
CA THR A 49 14.92 -6.88 -10.35
C THR A 49 15.57 -5.51 -10.52
N VAL A 50 15.71 -4.77 -9.42
CA VAL A 50 16.41 -3.47 -9.38
C VAL A 50 17.78 -3.63 -8.69
N GLN A 51 18.81 -2.93 -9.15
CA GLN A 51 20.11 -2.93 -8.48
C GLN A 51 20.07 -2.13 -7.16
N ALA A 52 20.58 -2.69 -6.06
CA ALA A 52 20.62 -2.02 -4.76
C ALA A 52 21.33 -0.65 -4.79
N LYS A 53 22.39 -0.51 -5.62
CA LYS A 53 23.09 0.78 -5.83
C LYS A 53 22.17 1.86 -6.38
N LEU A 54 21.23 1.49 -7.24
CA LEU A 54 20.27 2.43 -7.84
C LEU A 54 19.25 2.91 -6.81
N LEU A 55 18.82 2.02 -5.90
CA LEU A 55 17.94 2.41 -4.79
C LEU A 55 18.61 3.42 -3.87
N ILE A 56 19.87 3.20 -3.48
CA ILE A 56 20.64 4.16 -2.66
C ILE A 56 20.76 5.52 -3.37
N TYR A 57 21.02 5.50 -4.68
CA TYR A 57 21.08 6.72 -5.49
C TYR A 57 19.78 7.53 -5.42
N TYR A 58 18.63 6.87 -5.61
CA TYR A 58 17.32 7.52 -5.53
C TYR A 58 16.97 7.95 -4.11
N MET A 59 17.30 7.16 -3.09
CA MET A 59 17.10 7.54 -1.68
C MET A 59 17.79 8.87 -1.34
N LYS A 60 19.05 9.05 -1.78
CA LYS A 60 19.82 10.28 -1.54
C LYS A 60 19.26 11.48 -2.31
N ARG A 61 18.61 11.22 -3.45
CA ARG A 61 18.03 12.26 -4.32
C ARG A 61 16.62 12.69 -3.88
N THR A 62 15.90 11.83 -3.17
CA THR A 62 14.54 12.11 -2.70
C THR A 62 14.56 13.13 -1.56
N ARG A 63 13.85 14.26 -1.73
CA ARG A 63 13.79 15.37 -0.75
C ARG A 63 12.96 15.08 0.51
N ALA A 64 12.32 13.91 0.58
CA ALA A 64 11.47 13.52 1.70
C ALA A 64 12.26 13.18 2.99
N VAL A 65 13.56 12.91 2.86
CA VAL A 65 14.45 12.57 4.00
C VAL A 65 15.56 13.61 4.07
N PRO A 66 15.85 14.19 5.25
CA PRO A 66 17.02 15.06 5.43
C PRO A 66 18.28 14.31 5.02
N GLN A 67 19.07 14.88 4.09
CA GLN A 67 20.24 14.20 3.51
C GLN A 67 21.27 13.75 4.57
N GLU A 68 21.32 14.42 5.72
CA GLU A 68 22.18 14.07 6.86
C GLU A 68 21.89 12.68 7.45
N LYS A 69 20.71 12.09 7.21
CA LYS A 69 20.31 10.78 7.75
C LYS A 69 20.55 9.60 6.79
N CYS A 70 20.87 9.84 5.53
CA CYS A 70 20.87 8.79 4.50
C CYS A 70 22.31 8.33 4.15
N THR A 71 23.00 7.76 5.13
CA THR A 71 24.36 7.22 4.99
C THR A 71 24.41 5.74 4.62
N TYR A 72 23.26 5.14 4.28
CA TYR A 72 23.16 3.72 4.00
C TYR A 72 23.95 3.28 2.76
N GLU A 73 24.61 2.15 2.90
CA GLU A 73 25.35 1.46 1.84
C GLU A 73 24.65 0.17 1.41
N VAL A 74 25.16 -0.46 0.35
CA VAL A 74 24.61 -1.73 -0.16
C VAL A 74 24.57 -2.82 0.92
N PRO A 75 25.59 -3.01 1.78
CA PRO A 75 25.54 -4.00 2.85
C PRO A 75 24.37 -3.80 3.82
N ASP A 76 23.98 -2.55 4.09
CA ASP A 76 22.85 -2.26 4.99
C ASP A 76 21.52 -2.73 4.40
N ILE A 77 21.32 -2.52 3.09
CA ILE A 77 20.14 -2.99 2.36
C ILE A 77 20.09 -4.53 2.38
N LEU A 78 21.21 -5.20 2.10
CA LEU A 78 21.26 -6.66 2.09
C LEU A 78 21.04 -7.26 3.49
N HIS A 79 21.55 -6.62 4.54
CA HIS A 79 21.29 -7.05 5.92
C HIS A 79 19.83 -6.84 6.32
N MET A 80 19.24 -5.71 5.93
CA MET A 80 17.83 -5.44 6.18
C MET A 80 16.93 -6.38 5.38
N GLU A 81 17.31 -6.76 4.16
CA GLU A 81 16.59 -7.74 3.35
C GLU A 81 16.42 -9.06 4.10
N MET A 82 17.52 -9.59 4.65
CA MET A 82 17.48 -10.84 5.41
C MET A 82 16.52 -10.76 6.60
N LYS A 83 16.51 -9.63 7.31
CA LYS A 83 15.58 -9.38 8.42
C LYS A 83 14.12 -9.28 7.97
N LEU A 84 13.86 -8.66 6.83
CA LEU A 84 12.50 -8.56 6.27
C LEU A 84 11.98 -9.93 5.82
N LEU A 85 12.82 -10.73 5.17
CA LEU A 85 12.49 -12.10 4.76
C LEU A 85 12.10 -12.97 5.96
N GLU A 86 12.88 -12.91 7.04
CA GLU A 86 12.59 -13.60 8.29
C GLU A 86 11.28 -13.09 8.92
N ALA A 87 11.09 -11.76 8.98
CA ALA A 87 9.88 -11.17 9.55
C ALA A 87 8.60 -11.53 8.76
N LEU A 88 8.73 -11.76 7.44
CA LEU A 88 7.66 -12.14 6.54
C LEU A 88 7.37 -13.64 6.52
N ASP A 89 8.11 -14.46 7.26
CA ASP A 89 8.08 -15.92 7.14
C ASP A 89 8.22 -16.38 5.67
N PHE A 90 8.97 -15.62 4.85
CA PHE A 90 9.16 -15.81 3.41
C PHE A 90 7.87 -15.79 2.55
N TYR A 91 6.75 -15.28 3.07
CA TYR A 91 5.54 -15.04 2.28
C TYR A 91 5.66 -13.74 1.47
N LEU A 92 6.09 -13.86 0.22
CA LEU A 92 6.32 -12.71 -0.69
C LEU A 92 5.21 -12.45 -1.70
N ILE A 93 4.25 -13.36 -1.82
CA ILE A 93 3.16 -13.25 -2.81
C ILE A 93 2.01 -12.48 -2.18
N ILE A 94 1.70 -11.31 -2.74
CA ILE A 94 0.58 -10.46 -2.36
C ILE A 94 -0.41 -10.41 -3.52
N TYR A 95 -1.69 -10.60 -3.23
CA TYR A 95 -2.75 -10.46 -4.22
C TYR A 95 -3.32 -9.04 -4.16
N HIS A 96 -3.24 -8.33 -5.27
CA HIS A 96 -3.70 -6.95 -5.35
C HIS A 96 -5.10 -6.83 -5.98
N PRO A 97 -5.93 -5.87 -5.53
CA PRO A 97 -7.31 -5.70 -5.99
C PRO A 97 -7.42 -5.26 -7.46
N TYR A 98 -6.37 -4.73 -8.08
CA TYR A 98 -6.40 -4.20 -9.46
C TYR A 98 -6.89 -5.20 -10.50
N ARG A 99 -6.46 -6.47 -10.39
CA ARG A 99 -6.89 -7.51 -11.33
C ARG A 99 -8.39 -7.78 -11.20
N SER A 100 -8.86 -7.92 -9.97
CA SER A 100 -10.29 -8.13 -9.69
C SER A 100 -11.11 -6.92 -10.12
N LEU A 101 -10.60 -5.70 -9.87
CA LEU A 101 -11.26 -4.45 -10.23
C LEU A 101 -11.56 -4.37 -11.72
N LEU A 102 -10.55 -4.62 -12.58
CA LEU A 102 -10.73 -4.55 -14.03
C LEU A 102 -11.77 -5.55 -14.53
N LEU A 103 -11.75 -6.79 -14.00
CA LEU A 103 -12.71 -7.82 -14.37
C LEU A 103 -14.13 -7.46 -13.93
N LEU A 104 -14.29 -6.95 -12.71
CA LEU A 104 -15.59 -6.57 -12.15
C LEU A 104 -16.18 -5.34 -12.86
N LEU A 105 -15.37 -4.34 -13.21
CA LEU A 105 -15.82 -3.18 -13.99
C LEU A 105 -16.28 -3.57 -15.40
N GLN A 106 -15.61 -4.54 -16.02
CA GLN A 106 -15.99 -5.07 -17.32
C GLN A 106 -17.31 -5.84 -17.22
N ASP A 107 -17.46 -6.68 -16.20
CA ASP A 107 -18.67 -7.47 -15.94
C ASP A 107 -19.89 -6.58 -15.66
N ALA A 108 -19.72 -5.54 -14.85
CA ALA A 108 -20.74 -4.53 -14.57
C ALA A 108 -21.06 -3.60 -15.75
N GLY A 109 -20.26 -3.62 -16.83
CA GLY A 109 -20.43 -2.73 -17.98
C GLY A 109 -20.12 -1.25 -17.71
N ILE A 110 -19.36 -0.93 -16.64
CA ILE A 110 -19.08 0.44 -16.16
C ILE A 110 -17.59 0.80 -16.24
N THR A 111 -16.94 0.41 -17.33
CA THR A 111 -15.49 0.62 -17.55
C THR A 111 -15.06 2.09 -17.52
N GLU A 112 -15.97 3.05 -17.73
CA GLU A 112 -15.70 4.47 -17.61
C GLU A 112 -15.23 4.89 -16.20
N MET A 113 -15.61 4.11 -15.17
CA MET A 113 -15.25 4.40 -13.78
C MET A 113 -13.84 3.92 -13.39
N THR A 114 -13.11 3.30 -14.31
CA THR A 114 -11.78 2.72 -14.04
C THR A 114 -10.84 3.72 -13.37
N LYS A 115 -10.81 4.97 -13.83
CA LYS A 115 -9.88 5.97 -13.27
C LYS A 115 -10.17 6.29 -11.80
N ILE A 116 -11.43 6.48 -11.44
CA ILE A 116 -11.83 6.85 -10.07
C ILE A 116 -11.64 5.65 -9.14
N THR A 117 -12.11 4.48 -9.56
CA THR A 117 -11.97 3.25 -8.76
C THR A 117 -10.51 2.84 -8.58
N TRP A 118 -9.66 3.03 -9.59
CA TRP A 118 -8.22 2.82 -9.48
C TRP A 118 -7.59 3.78 -8.47
N SER A 119 -7.95 5.06 -8.52
CA SER A 119 -7.47 6.05 -7.54
C SER A 119 -7.90 5.71 -6.13
N LEU A 120 -9.15 5.26 -5.93
CA LEU A 120 -9.63 4.80 -4.63
C LEU A 120 -8.77 3.66 -4.11
N VAL A 121 -8.54 2.62 -4.94
CA VAL A 121 -7.68 1.49 -4.58
C VAL A 121 -6.27 1.95 -4.16
N ASN A 122 -5.68 2.89 -4.89
CA ASN A 122 -4.36 3.45 -4.53
C ASN A 122 -4.37 4.10 -3.15
N ASP A 123 -5.43 4.83 -2.81
CA ASP A 123 -5.57 5.48 -1.51
C ASP A 123 -5.73 4.45 -0.38
N LEU A 124 -6.35 3.29 -0.65
CA LEU A 124 -6.53 2.24 0.37
C LEU A 124 -5.23 1.59 0.83
N TYR A 125 -4.14 1.70 0.06
CA TYR A 125 -2.82 1.28 0.54
C TYR A 125 -2.34 2.07 1.74
N ARG A 126 -2.88 3.28 1.99
CA ARG A 126 -2.57 4.07 3.18
C ARG A 126 -3.33 3.60 4.43
N THR A 127 -4.14 2.56 4.30
CA THR A 127 -4.96 1.96 5.36
C THR A 127 -4.64 0.48 5.53
N ASP A 128 -5.15 -0.13 6.59
CA ASP A 128 -4.95 -1.56 6.86
C ASP A 128 -5.96 -2.46 6.10
N LEU A 129 -6.88 -1.87 5.33
CA LEU A 129 -7.97 -2.58 4.64
C LEU A 129 -7.47 -3.70 3.73
N ILE A 130 -6.35 -3.50 3.04
CA ILE A 130 -5.76 -4.46 2.09
C ILE A 130 -5.27 -5.74 2.76
N LEU A 131 -5.11 -5.70 4.08
CA LEU A 131 -4.64 -6.81 4.89
C LEU A 131 -5.78 -7.47 5.67
N MET A 132 -6.86 -6.74 5.88
CA MET A 132 -8.05 -7.23 6.59
C MET A 132 -9.03 -7.95 5.67
N TYR A 133 -9.11 -7.56 4.39
CA TYR A 133 -10.13 -8.05 3.47
C TYR A 133 -9.54 -8.69 2.20
N PRO A 134 -10.22 -9.69 1.61
CA PRO A 134 -9.84 -10.23 0.31
C PRO A 134 -9.83 -9.16 -0.80
N PRO A 135 -8.90 -9.23 -1.77
CA PRO A 135 -8.74 -8.20 -2.79
C PRO A 135 -10.00 -7.90 -3.62
N PHE A 136 -10.81 -8.91 -3.91
CA PHE A 136 -12.04 -8.71 -4.66
C PHE A 136 -13.11 -7.92 -3.87
N MET A 137 -13.17 -8.08 -2.54
CA MET A 137 -14.10 -7.33 -1.68
C MET A 137 -13.73 -5.85 -1.64
N ILE A 138 -12.43 -5.57 -1.62
CA ILE A 138 -11.90 -4.20 -1.68
C ILE A 138 -12.24 -3.56 -3.02
N ALA A 139 -12.03 -4.28 -4.12
CA ALA A 139 -12.40 -3.81 -5.45
C ALA A 139 -13.91 -3.49 -5.54
N LEU A 140 -14.77 -4.37 -5.00
CA LEU A 140 -16.22 -4.15 -4.94
C LEU A 140 -16.60 -2.93 -4.11
N ALA A 141 -15.94 -2.71 -2.95
CA ALA A 141 -16.18 -1.53 -2.14
C ALA A 141 -15.76 -0.24 -2.86
N CYS A 142 -14.63 -0.24 -3.59
CA CYS A 142 -14.23 0.89 -4.42
C CYS A 142 -15.23 1.17 -5.56
N ILE A 143 -15.74 0.12 -6.21
CA ILE A 143 -16.79 0.25 -7.23
C ILE A 143 -18.05 0.84 -6.59
N PHE A 144 -18.49 0.33 -5.44
CA PHE A 144 -19.67 0.82 -4.73
C PHE A 144 -19.58 2.31 -4.39
N VAL A 145 -18.43 2.75 -3.87
CA VAL A 145 -18.16 4.17 -3.58
C VAL A 145 -18.16 5.00 -4.85
N ALA A 146 -17.48 4.55 -5.91
CA ALA A 146 -17.43 5.28 -7.18
C ALA A 146 -18.80 5.38 -7.86
N SER A 147 -19.59 4.30 -7.82
CA SER A 147 -20.96 4.27 -8.34
C SER A 147 -21.87 5.26 -7.60
N ALA A 148 -21.77 5.32 -6.28
CA ALA A 148 -22.50 6.31 -5.49
C ALA A 148 -22.07 7.75 -5.83
N PHE A 149 -20.78 7.98 -6.01
CA PHE A 149 -20.24 9.31 -6.36
C PHE A 149 -20.61 9.77 -7.77
N GLN A 150 -20.73 8.85 -8.73
CA GLN A 150 -21.11 9.15 -10.12
C GLN A 150 -22.61 8.92 -10.41
N GLU A 151 -23.42 8.66 -9.39
CA GLU A 151 -24.86 8.38 -9.50
C GLU A 151 -25.19 7.26 -10.50
N LYS A 152 -24.35 6.22 -10.53
CA LYS A 152 -24.52 5.04 -11.39
C LYS A 152 -25.34 3.98 -10.68
N ASP A 153 -26.44 3.56 -11.31
CA ASP A 153 -27.23 2.44 -10.82
C ASP A 153 -26.49 1.12 -11.05
N THR A 154 -26.08 0.50 -9.94
CA THR A 154 -25.38 -0.79 -9.91
C THR A 154 -26.06 -1.78 -8.98
N ILE A 155 -27.26 -1.45 -8.47
CA ILE A 155 -27.93 -2.23 -7.42
C ILE A 155 -28.23 -3.65 -7.92
N ALA A 156 -28.82 -3.77 -9.10
CA ALA A 156 -29.15 -5.06 -9.71
C ALA A 156 -27.89 -5.95 -9.90
N TRP A 157 -26.79 -5.35 -10.36
CA TRP A 157 -25.52 -6.07 -10.54
C TRP A 157 -24.96 -6.57 -9.19
N PHE A 158 -24.98 -5.76 -8.15
CA PHE A 158 -24.56 -6.18 -6.81
C PHE A 158 -25.44 -7.30 -6.23
N GLU A 159 -26.74 -7.30 -6.51
CA GLU A 159 -27.65 -8.38 -6.11
C GLU A 159 -27.34 -9.71 -6.81
N GLU A 160 -27.00 -9.67 -8.10
CA GLU A 160 -26.61 -10.85 -8.89
C GLU A 160 -25.32 -11.51 -8.38
N LEU A 161 -24.36 -10.70 -7.89
CA LEU A 161 -23.08 -11.19 -7.37
C LEU A 161 -23.20 -11.99 -6.06
N ARG A 162 -24.34 -11.89 -5.34
CA ARG A 162 -24.57 -12.55 -4.03
C ARG A 162 -23.47 -12.29 -3.00
N VAL A 163 -22.89 -11.08 -3.03
CA VAL A 163 -21.85 -10.66 -2.09
C VAL A 163 -22.48 -10.15 -0.80
N ASP A 164 -21.79 -10.37 0.32
CA ASP A 164 -22.21 -9.81 1.61
C ASP A 164 -22.07 -8.29 1.64
N MET A 165 -23.20 -7.59 1.47
CA MET A 165 -23.27 -6.14 1.50
C MET A 165 -22.93 -5.54 2.87
N HIS A 166 -22.99 -6.31 3.97
CA HIS A 166 -22.55 -5.83 5.28
C HIS A 166 -21.03 -5.60 5.29
N VAL A 167 -20.27 -6.53 4.69
CA VAL A 167 -18.81 -6.39 4.56
C VAL A 167 -18.46 -5.22 3.67
N ILE A 168 -19.13 -5.07 2.52
CA ILE A 168 -18.90 -3.94 1.62
C ILE A 168 -19.16 -2.61 2.33
N LYS A 169 -20.27 -2.49 3.06
CA LYS A 169 -20.59 -1.28 3.84
C LYS A 169 -19.55 -0.97 4.92
N ASN A 170 -19.00 -1.99 5.59
CA ASN A 170 -17.95 -1.80 6.58
C ASN A 170 -16.67 -1.25 5.93
N ILE A 171 -16.22 -1.85 4.83
CA ILE A 171 -15.07 -1.36 4.08
C ILE A 171 -15.34 0.09 3.62
N THR A 172 -16.48 0.34 3.00
CA THR A 172 -16.87 1.69 2.55
C THR A 172 -16.86 2.72 3.69
N LYS A 173 -17.32 2.35 4.89
CA LYS A 173 -17.25 3.23 6.06
C LYS A 173 -15.81 3.58 6.42
N GLU A 174 -14.92 2.59 6.47
CA GLU A 174 -13.49 2.85 6.73
C GLU A 174 -12.84 3.73 5.64
N ILE A 175 -13.26 3.60 4.38
CA ILE A 175 -12.83 4.49 3.29
C ILE A 175 -13.26 5.94 3.58
N PHE A 176 -14.52 6.15 3.98
CA PHE A 176 -15.00 7.49 4.33
C PHE A 176 -14.28 8.05 5.56
N ASP A 177 -14.16 7.26 6.62
CA ASP A 177 -13.42 7.63 7.84
C ASP A 177 -11.97 8.00 7.50
N PHE A 178 -11.33 7.32 6.55
CA PHE A 178 -10.01 7.67 6.04
C PHE A 178 -10.01 9.07 5.40
N TYR A 179 -10.91 9.39 4.48
CA TYR A 179 -10.93 10.71 3.82
C TYR A 179 -11.25 11.86 4.79
N GLU A 180 -12.16 11.64 5.76
CA GLU A 180 -12.47 12.64 6.78
C GLU A 180 -11.26 12.95 7.66
N ASN A 181 -10.56 11.90 8.12
CA ASN A 181 -9.45 12.06 9.06
C ASN A 181 -8.12 12.46 8.39
N TYR A 182 -7.82 11.92 7.21
CA TYR A 182 -6.50 12.06 6.56
C TYR A 182 -6.33 13.41 5.84
N SER A 183 -7.43 14.08 5.46
CA SER A 183 -7.39 15.46 4.96
C SER A 183 -6.69 16.45 5.91
N SER A 184 -6.59 16.11 7.20
CA SER A 184 -5.96 16.91 8.26
C SER A 184 -4.48 16.60 8.55
N LEU A 185 -3.91 15.59 7.91
CA LEU A 185 -2.52 15.15 8.15
C LEU A 185 -1.54 15.95 7.28
N SER A 186 -1.14 17.13 7.75
CA SER A 186 -0.14 17.94 7.05
C SER A 186 1.25 17.28 7.05
N SER A 187 2.01 17.47 5.97
CA SER A 187 3.42 17.04 5.85
C SER A 187 4.30 17.51 7.02
N GLU A 188 3.90 18.61 7.66
CA GLU A 188 4.53 19.17 8.86
C GLU A 188 4.39 18.26 10.09
N ARG A 189 3.20 17.66 10.29
CA ARG A 189 2.97 16.70 11.39
C ARG A 189 3.77 15.43 11.20
N LEU A 190 3.87 14.94 9.96
CA LEU A 190 4.72 13.82 9.56
C LEU A 190 6.20 14.11 9.86
N THR A 191 6.69 15.27 9.44
CA THR A 191 8.08 15.69 9.71
C THR A 191 8.34 15.84 11.22
N ALA A 192 7.38 16.39 11.96
CA ALA A 192 7.47 16.51 13.41
C ALA A 192 7.48 15.15 14.12
N ALA A 193 6.68 14.18 13.65
CA ALA A 193 6.68 12.81 14.17
C ALA A 193 7.99 12.09 13.87
N LEU A 194 8.52 12.20 12.64
CA LEU A 194 9.81 11.63 12.26
C LEU A 194 10.99 12.20 13.06
N ARG A 195 10.90 13.45 13.52
CA ARG A 195 11.90 14.05 14.42
C ARG A 195 11.85 13.50 15.85
N LYS A 196 10.68 13.00 16.29
CA LYS A 196 10.48 12.40 17.62
C LYS A 196 10.93 10.95 17.71
N LEU A 197 11.18 10.29 16.57
CA LEU A 197 11.75 8.95 16.57
C LEU A 197 13.16 8.98 17.17
N PRO A 198 13.51 8.01 18.03
CA PRO A 198 14.81 7.97 18.69
C PRO A 198 15.91 7.98 17.63
N GLN A 199 16.82 8.94 17.76
CA GLN A 199 17.95 9.06 16.85
C GLN A 199 19.00 8.02 17.26
N ARG A 200 19.54 7.33 16.25
CA ARG A 200 20.57 6.30 16.42
C ARG A 200 21.75 6.89 17.21
N THR A 201 22.06 6.26 18.35
CA THR A 201 23.35 6.42 19.04
C THR A 201 24.35 5.43 18.47
#